data_AF-A0A6I6F289-F1
#
_entry.id   AF-A0A6I6F289-F1
#
_cell.length_a   1.000
_cell.length_b   1.000
_cell.length_c   1.000
_cell.angle_alpha   90.00
_cell.angle_beta   90.00
_cell.angle_gamma   90.00
#
_symmetry.space_group_name_H-M   'P 1'
#
loop_
_entity.id
_entity.type
_entity.pdbx_description
1 polymer ?
#
loop_
_entity_poly.entity_id
_entity_poly.type
_entity_poly.pdbx_seq_one_letter_code
_entity_poly.pdbx_strand_id
1 'polypeptide(L)' 'MLKAAFMFLAPKANPQIHNSVIKTDEVELFTVDVSNYEISCKTTLELISGGITAIELCGGFGYD' A
#
# COMPACT_ATOMS: atom_id res chain seq x y z
N MET A 1 -10.36 8.98 -12.79
CA MET A 1 -9.68 9.01 -11.49
C MET A 1 -8.83 7.75 -11.37
N LEU A 2 -7.51 7.91 -11.30
CA LEU A 2 -6.56 6.82 -11.10
C LEU A 2 -6.68 6.29 -9.67
N LYS A 3 -6.81 4.98 -9.53
CA LYS A 3 -6.76 4.29 -8.24
C LYS A 3 -5.36 3.70 -8.07
N ALA A 4 -4.58 4.28 -7.17
CA ALA A 4 -3.19 3.90 -6.97
C ALA A 4 -2.93 3.53 -5.50
N ALA A 5 -1.91 2.72 -5.25
CA ALA A 5 -1.42 2.46 -3.91
C ALA A 5 0.05 2.89 -3.76
N PHE A 6 0.36 3.51 -2.64
CA PHE A 6 1.71 3.72 -2.13
C PHE A 6 1.90 2.79 -0.94
N MET A 7 2.73 1.76 -1.11
CA MET A 7 3.10 0.85 -0.03
C MET A 7 4.46 1.24 0.52
N PHE A 8 4.65 1.08 1.83
CA PHE A 8 5.98 1.27 2.42
C PHE A 8 6.29 0.19 3.45
N LEU A 9 7.53 -0.29 3.42
CA LEU A 9 8.03 -1.22 4.44
C LEU A 9 8.23 -0.46 5.76
N ALA A 10 7.76 -1.03 6.87
CA ALA A 10 8.06 -0.53 8.21
C ALA A 10 8.01 -1.67 9.26
N PRO A 11 8.93 -1.70 10.24
CA PRO A 11 8.88 -2.68 11.32
C PRO A 11 7.56 -2.62 12.10
N LYS A 12 6.99 -3.79 12.41
CA LYS A 12 5.72 -3.95 13.18
C LYS A 12 4.50 -3.31 12.50
N ALA A 13 4.59 -3.01 11.21
CA ALA A 13 3.48 -2.56 10.39
C ALA A 13 2.30 -3.55 10.37
N ASN A 14 1.09 -3.01 10.23
CA ASN A 14 -0.12 -3.80 10.04
C ASN A 14 -1.04 -3.10 9.02
N PRO A 15 -1.15 -3.61 7.78
CA PRO A 15 -1.91 -2.96 6.70
C PRO A 15 -3.40 -2.79 7.03
N GLN A 16 -3.94 -3.58 7.96
CA GLN A 16 -5.34 -3.49 8.39
C GLN A 16 -5.57 -2.34 9.38
N ILE A 17 -4.51 -1.83 10.02
CA ILE A 17 -4.59 -0.78 11.04
C ILE A 17 -3.98 0.52 10.52
N HIS A 18 -2.77 0.50 9.95
CA HIS A 18 -2.06 1.72 9.55
C HIS A 18 -2.17 1.98 8.04
N ASN A 19 -3.37 2.33 7.62
CA ASN A 19 -3.62 2.77 6.25
C ASN A 19 -4.36 4.11 6.22
N SER A 20 -4.28 4.80 5.09
CA SER A 20 -5.07 5.99 4.82
C SER A 20 -5.41 6.10 3.35
N VAL A 21 -6.43 6.89 3.02
CA VAL A 21 -6.83 7.17 1.64
C VAL A 21 -6.86 8.68 1.43
N ILE A 22 -6.14 9.14 0.42
CA ILE A 22 -6.14 10.53 -0.02
C ILE A 22 -6.88 10.59 -1.36
N LYS A 23 -7.91 11.44 -1.44
CA LYS A 23 -8.71 11.64 -2.65
C LYS A 23 -8.51 13.04 -3.20
N THR A 24 -8.30 13.11 -4.50
CA THR A 24 -8.24 14.31 -5.32
C THR A 24 -9.11 14.08 -6.56
N ASP A 25 -9.29 15.10 -7.40
CA ASP A 25 -10.11 14.97 -8.62
C ASP A 25 -9.53 13.94 -9.60
N GLU A 26 -8.20 13.78 -9.62
CA GLU A 26 -7.51 12.90 -10.57
C GLU A 26 -7.10 11.56 -9.97
N VAL A 27 -6.86 11.49 -8.65
CA VAL A 27 -6.28 10.34 -7.96
C VAL A 27 -7.00 9.99 -6.67
N GLU A 28 -7.21 8.69 -6.46
CA GLU A 28 -7.51 8.07 -5.17
C GLU A 28 -6.30 7.22 -4.77
N LEU A 29 -5.49 7.75 -3.85
CA LEU A 29 -4.23 7.14 -3.41
C LEU A 29 -4.42 6.44 -2.06
N PHE A 30 -4.19 5.13 -2.06
CA PHE A 30 -4.19 4.29 -0.87
C PHE A 30 -2.77 4.21 -0.31
N THR A 31 -2.56 4.69 0.90
CA THR A 31 -1.27 4.56 1.59
C THR A 31 -1.36 3.37 2.54
N VAL A 32 -0.50 2.37 2.38
CA VAL A 32 -0.57 1.11 3.15
C VAL A 32 0.81 0.74 3.68
N ASP A 33 0.91 0.48 4.98
CA ASP A 33 2.14 -0.05 5.57
C ASP A 33 2.21 -1.58 5.42
N VAL A 34 3.41 -2.12 5.19
CA VAL A 34 3.64 -3.57 5.10
C VAL A 34 4.86 -3.94 5.91
N SER A 35 4.79 -5.05 6.65
CA SER A 35 5.85 -5.41 7.61
C SER A 35 6.99 -6.21 7.01
N ASN A 36 6.83 -6.74 5.80
CA ASN A 36 7.85 -7.44 5.03
C ASN A 36 7.35 -7.66 3.58
N TYR A 37 8.21 -8.23 2.73
CA TYR A 37 7.86 -8.47 1.33
C TYR A 37 6.75 -9.52 1.12
N GLU A 38 6.65 -10.53 1.98
CA GLU A 38 5.58 -11.53 1.87
C GLU A 38 4.21 -10.90 2.09
N ILE A 39 4.07 -10.07 3.14
CA ILE A 39 2.88 -9.27 3.37
C ILE A 39 2.66 -8.32 2.19
N SER A 40 3.71 -7.68 1.66
CA SER A 40 3.56 -6.79 0.50
C SER A 40 2.96 -7.49 -0.74
N CYS A 41 3.36 -8.72 -1.02
CA CYS A 41 2.82 -9.52 -2.12
C CYS A 41 1.34 -9.86 -1.89
N LYS A 42 0.99 -10.27 -0.67
CA LYS A 42 -0.41 -10.56 -0.31
C LYS A 42 -1.29 -9.31 -0.40
N THR A 43 -0.84 -8.21 0.20
CA THR A 43 -1.53 -6.91 0.17
C THR A 43 -1.68 -6.41 -1.27
N THR A 44 -0.68 -6.61 -2.13
CA THR A 44 -0.77 -6.28 -3.56
C THR A 44 -1.93 -7.00 -4.25
N LEU A 45 -2.12 -8.30 -4.00
CA LEU A 45 -3.22 -9.07 -4.59
C LEU A 45 -4.59 -8.56 -4.10
N GLU A 46 -4.69 -8.23 -2.82
CA GLU A 46 -5.91 -7.65 -2.24
C GLU A 46 -6.22 -6.27 -2.86
N LEU A 47 -5.20 -5.41 -3.01
CA LEU A 47 -5.32 -4.09 -3.64
C LEU A 47 -5.75 -4.19 -5.10
N ILE A 48 -5.16 -5.11 -5.88
CA ILE A 48 -5.55 -5.36 -7.28
C ILE A 48 -7.00 -5.83 -7.35
N SER A 49 -7.43 -6.72 -6.45
CA SER A 49 -8.82 -7.17 -6.38
C SER A 49 -9.80 -6.02 -6.05
N GLY A 50 -9.34 -5.00 -5.32
CA GLY A 50 -10.07 -3.77 -5.03
C GLY A 50 -10.06 -2.72 -6.15
N GLY A 51 -9.42 -3.02 -7.29
CA GLY A 51 -9.38 -2.14 -8.47
C GLY A 51 -8.24 -1.12 -8.46
N ILE A 52 -7.20 -1.32 -7.65
CA ILE A 52 -5.94 -0.57 -7.76
C ILE A 52 -5.23 -0.98 -9.05
N THR A 53 -4.83 0.01 -9.85
CA THR A 53 -4.21 -0.24 -11.17
C THR A 53 -2.75 0.21 -11.24
N ALA A 54 -2.27 0.96 -10.25
CA ALA A 54 -0.88 1.37 -10.13
C ALA A 54 -0.41 1.21 -8.68
N ILE A 55 0.80 0.69 -8.50
CA ILE A 55 1.37 0.43 -7.17
C ILE A 55 2.83 0.87 -7.18
N GLU A 56 3.19 1.67 -6.18
CA GLU A 56 4.58 1.97 -5.82
C GLU A 56 4.86 1.32 -4.46
N LEU A 57 6.06 0.74 -4.30
CA LEU A 57 6.52 0.20 -3.02
C LEU A 57 7.85 0.84 -2.64
N CYS A 58 7.82 1.59 -1.54
CA CYS A 58 8.98 2.20 -0.92
C CYS A 58 9.57 1.28 0.16
N GLY A 59 10.77 0.75 -0.10
CA GLY A 59 11.51 -0.06 0.88
C GLY A 59 12.32 0.72 1.92
N GLY A 60 12.17 2.05 1.97
CA GLY A 60 13.11 2.96 2.63
C GLY A 60 13.26 2.82 4.15
N PHE A 61 12.27 2.27 4.86
CA PHE A 61 12.35 2.07 6.32
C PHE A 61 12.70 0.63 6.72
N GLY A 62 12.83 -0.28 5.75
CA GLY A 62 13.21 -1.67 5.98
C GLY A 62 12.17 -2.51 6.73
N TYR A 63 12.54 -3.75 6.99
CA TYR A 63 11.83 -4.67 7.88
C TYR A 63 12.86 -5.51 8.65
N ASP A 64 12.48 -5.95 9.84
CA ASP A 64 13.30 -6.81 10.72
C ASP A 64 13.32 -8.28 10.25
#